data_AF-F9DV11-F1
#
_entry.id   AF-F9DV11-F1
#
_cell.length_a   1.000
_cell.length_b   1.000
_cell.length_c   1.000
_cell.angle_alpha   90.00
_cell.angle_beta   90.00
_cell.angle_gamma   90.00
#
_symmetry.space_group_name_H-M   'P 1'
#
loop_
_entity.id
_entity.type
_entity.pdbx_description
1 polymer ?
#
loop_
_entity_poly.entity_id
_entity_poly.type
_entity_poly.pdbx_seq_one_letter_code
_entity_poly.pdbx_strand_id
1 'polypeptide(L)'
;MGKSGTKKENLLSIFLKENPQLLSDALGFQVNNITLEQRIAYNHMDIRGVDSKRRIPVIIEVQVTKANKKYLNRVIEMIEKNNESVIVWIAKSFDDEILDELKKWFESHQKEFVDFYALSLHEDTIAVLEKLNEMYRLDIYKNFYLLRELNPLLNAELVNHQIHPSHCGQINTNPSLPDFERTEDVKR
;
A
#
# COMPACT_ATOMS: atom_id res chain seq x y z
N MET A 1 -15.92 10.47 2.62
CA MET A 1 -14.55 11.00 2.79
C MET A 1 -14.44 12.26 1.94
N GLY A 2 -13.90 13.35 2.47
CA GLY A 2 -13.88 14.65 1.76
C GLY A 2 -12.82 14.68 0.65
N LYS A 3 -13.02 15.58 -0.33
CA LYS A 3 -12.10 15.78 -1.48
C LYS A 3 -10.63 16.02 -1.10
N SER A 4 -10.35 16.47 0.13
CA SER A 4 -9.00 16.75 0.64
C SER A 4 -8.26 15.47 1.08
N GLY A 5 -8.95 14.52 1.71
CA GLY A 5 -8.33 13.25 2.15
C GLY A 5 -7.84 12.42 0.98
N THR A 6 -8.68 12.25 -0.04
CA THR A 6 -8.35 11.53 -1.28
C THR A 6 -7.14 12.14 -2.00
N LYS A 7 -6.97 13.47 -1.97
CA LYS A 7 -5.77 14.10 -2.57
C LYS A 7 -4.47 13.73 -1.85
N LYS A 8 -4.49 13.68 -0.52
CA LYS A 8 -3.31 13.31 0.27
C LYS A 8 -2.95 11.83 0.11
N GLU A 9 -3.96 10.95 0.07
CA GLU A 9 -3.78 9.51 -0.23
C GLU A 9 -3.13 9.32 -1.61
N ASN A 10 -3.60 10.06 -2.62
CA ASN A 10 -3.02 10.03 -3.96
C ASN A 10 -1.58 10.57 -3.97
N LEU A 11 -1.30 11.68 -3.28
CA LEU A 11 0.07 12.22 -3.18
C LEU A 11 1.03 11.23 -2.52
N LEU A 12 0.62 10.62 -1.41
CA LEU A 12 1.41 9.60 -0.73
C LEU A 12 1.64 8.38 -1.63
N SER A 13 0.60 7.94 -2.35
CA SER A 13 0.70 6.80 -3.27
C SER A 13 1.67 7.06 -4.43
N ILE A 14 1.61 8.26 -5.02
CA ILE A 14 2.59 8.71 -6.02
C ILE A 14 4.00 8.72 -5.43
N PHE A 15 4.17 9.30 -4.25
CA PHE A 15 5.47 9.36 -3.59
C PHE A 15 6.06 7.96 -3.34
N LEU A 16 5.25 7.01 -2.82
CA LEU A 16 5.69 5.64 -2.57
C LEU A 16 6.05 4.88 -3.86
N LYS A 17 5.32 5.11 -4.95
CA LYS A 17 5.66 4.54 -6.27
C LYS A 17 7.03 5.03 -6.77
N GLU A 18 7.33 6.31 -6.62
CA GLU A 18 8.60 6.90 -7.07
C GLU A 18 9.77 6.58 -6.12
N ASN A 19 9.48 6.07 -4.92
CA ASN A 19 10.47 5.71 -3.90
C ASN A 19 10.21 4.28 -3.37
N PRO A 20 10.23 3.25 -4.25
CA PRO A 20 9.86 1.87 -3.91
C PRO A 20 10.75 1.24 -2.82
N GLN A 21 11.95 1.80 -2.62
CA GLN A 21 12.85 1.38 -1.55
C GLN A 21 12.22 1.54 -0.17
N LEU A 22 11.38 2.57 0.06
CA LEU A 22 10.72 2.78 1.34
C LEU A 22 9.74 1.65 1.69
N LEU A 23 9.00 1.15 0.69
CA LEU A 23 8.17 -0.04 0.86
C LEU A 23 9.03 -1.29 1.06
N SER A 24 10.13 -1.40 0.32
CA SER A 24 11.01 -2.57 0.39
C SER A 24 11.70 -2.69 1.75
N ASP A 25 12.13 -1.57 2.32
CA ASP A 25 12.74 -1.49 3.65
C ASP A 25 11.72 -1.85 4.75
N ALA A 26 10.50 -1.32 4.64
CA ALA A 26 9.44 -1.59 5.62
C ALA A 26 8.93 -3.05 5.59
N LEU A 27 8.90 -3.66 4.41
CA LEU A 27 8.37 -5.02 4.21
C LEU A 27 9.45 -6.12 4.33
N GLY A 28 10.73 -5.75 4.18
CA GLY A 28 11.87 -6.68 4.23
C GLY A 28 12.11 -7.47 2.94
N PHE A 29 11.50 -7.06 1.82
CA PHE A 29 11.69 -7.68 0.50
C PHE A 29 11.52 -6.66 -0.63
N GLN A 30 12.04 -6.94 -1.81
CA GLN A 30 11.97 -6.00 -2.95
C GLN A 30 10.57 -5.93 -3.57
N VAL A 31 9.99 -4.73 -3.57
CA VAL A 31 8.71 -4.42 -4.24
C VAL A 31 8.96 -3.75 -5.58
N ASN A 32 8.59 -4.41 -6.68
CA ASN A 32 8.73 -3.89 -8.04
C ASN A 32 7.37 -3.78 -8.75
N ASN A 33 7.40 -3.28 -9.98
CA ASN A 33 6.24 -3.13 -10.87
C ASN A 33 5.06 -2.39 -10.23
N ILE A 34 5.39 -1.28 -9.54
CA ILE A 34 4.39 -0.52 -8.79
C ILE A 34 3.48 0.24 -9.75
N THR A 35 2.18 -0.05 -9.65
CA THR A 35 1.09 0.61 -10.38
C THR A 35 0.11 1.22 -9.39
N LEU A 36 -0.47 2.38 -9.75
CA LEU A 36 -1.48 3.07 -8.93
C LEU A 36 -2.88 2.82 -9.49
N GLU A 37 -3.89 2.91 -8.63
CA GLU A 37 -5.31 3.03 -8.97
C GLU A 37 -5.83 2.02 -10.03
N GLN A 38 -5.41 0.75 -9.94
CA GLN A 38 -5.94 -0.27 -10.85
C GLN A 38 -7.36 -0.69 -10.46
N ARG A 39 -8.27 -0.73 -11.44
CA ARG A 39 -9.57 -1.39 -11.31
C ARG A 39 -9.42 -2.85 -11.77
N ILE A 40 -9.45 -3.79 -10.84
CA ILE A 40 -9.57 -5.22 -11.16
C ILE A 40 -10.87 -5.73 -10.57
N ALA A 41 -11.75 -6.27 -11.42
CA ALA A 41 -12.98 -6.96 -11.02
C ALA A 41 -13.77 -6.25 -9.90
N TYR A 42 -14.01 -4.94 -10.06
CA TYR A 42 -14.79 -4.07 -9.16
C TYR A 42 -14.13 -3.62 -7.85
N ASN A 43 -12.89 -4.03 -7.56
CA ASN A 43 -12.16 -3.51 -6.40
C ASN A 43 -11.28 -2.32 -6.81
N HIS A 44 -11.34 -1.24 -6.02
CA HIS A 44 -10.41 -0.12 -6.09
C HIS A 44 -9.25 -0.43 -5.13
N MET A 45 -8.03 -0.42 -5.62
CA MET A 45 -6.81 -0.58 -4.82
C MET A 45 -5.90 0.61 -5.07
N ASP A 46 -5.29 1.14 -4.02
CA ASP A 46 -4.52 2.37 -4.14
C ASP A 46 -3.17 2.10 -4.81
N ILE A 47 -2.46 1.05 -4.37
CA ILE A 47 -1.18 0.63 -4.95
C ILE A 47 -1.15 -0.89 -5.13
N ARG A 48 -0.56 -1.32 -6.25
CA ARG A 48 -0.21 -2.71 -6.51
C ARG A 48 1.24 -2.81 -6.90
N GLY A 49 1.93 -3.84 -6.43
CA GLY A 49 3.29 -4.19 -6.81
C GLY A 49 3.50 -5.70 -6.82
N VAL A 50 4.75 -6.13 -6.86
CA VAL A 50 5.14 -7.53 -6.87
C VAL A 50 6.34 -7.73 -5.97
N ASP A 51 6.28 -8.72 -5.08
CA ASP A 51 7.47 -9.27 -4.44
C ASP A 51 8.27 -9.98 -5.52
N SER A 52 9.41 -9.41 -5.90
CA SER A 52 10.17 -9.87 -7.07
C SER A 52 10.75 -11.26 -6.88
N LYS A 53 11.12 -11.61 -5.65
CA LYS A 53 11.76 -12.88 -5.32
C LYS A 53 10.73 -14.00 -5.27
N ARG A 54 9.61 -13.74 -4.59
CA ARG A 54 8.54 -14.73 -4.45
C ARG A 54 7.57 -14.74 -5.64
N ARG A 55 7.57 -13.72 -6.50
CA ARG A 55 6.61 -13.55 -7.61
C ARG A 55 5.16 -13.55 -7.14
N ILE A 56 4.91 -12.88 -6.02
CA ILE A 56 3.61 -12.78 -5.34
C ILE A 56 3.11 -11.33 -5.45
N PRO A 57 1.81 -11.11 -5.68
CA PRO A 57 1.27 -9.75 -5.76
C PRO A 57 1.35 -9.07 -4.39
N VAL A 58 1.77 -7.82 -4.40
CA VAL A 58 1.69 -6.92 -3.24
C VAL A 58 0.53 -5.97 -3.49
N ILE A 59 -0.41 -5.91 -2.58
CA ILE A 59 -1.61 -5.09 -2.66
C ILE A 59 -1.63 -4.17 -1.45
N ILE A 60 -1.74 -2.86 -1.69
CA ILE A 60 -1.62 -1.87 -0.62
C ILE A 60 -2.86 -0.97 -0.60
N GLU A 61 -3.42 -0.83 0.58
CA GLU A 61 -4.48 0.13 0.92
C GLU A 61 -3.86 1.26 1.75
N VAL A 62 -4.13 2.52 1.38
CA VAL A 62 -3.56 3.71 2.01
C VAL A 62 -4.66 4.52 2.69
N GLN A 63 -4.43 4.85 3.96
CA GLN A 63 -5.34 5.65 4.77
C GLN A 63 -4.58 6.76 5.50
N VAL A 64 -4.72 8.01 5.08
CA VAL A 64 -4.04 9.16 5.74
C VAL A 64 -4.70 9.61 7.05
N THR A 65 -5.67 8.85 7.54
CA THR A 65 -6.36 9.05 8.81
C THR A 65 -6.04 7.91 9.77
N LYS A 66 -6.39 8.06 11.05
CA LYS A 66 -6.29 6.96 12.01
C LYS A 66 -7.10 5.76 11.48
N ALA A 67 -6.53 4.56 11.61
CA ALA A 67 -7.20 3.31 11.27
C ALA A 67 -8.61 3.24 11.90
N ASN A 68 -9.57 2.69 11.16
CA ASN A 68 -10.95 2.59 11.63
C ASN A 68 -11.65 1.36 11.05
N LYS A 69 -12.81 1.02 11.62
CA LYS A 69 -13.57 -0.19 11.26
C LYS A 69 -13.98 -0.26 9.79
N LYS A 70 -14.20 0.88 9.14
CA LYS A 70 -14.53 0.89 7.70
C LYS A 70 -13.36 0.33 6.87
N TYR A 71 -12.15 0.77 7.15
CA TYR A 71 -10.95 0.30 6.46
C TYR A 71 -10.57 -1.11 6.89
N LEU A 72 -10.74 -1.44 8.18
CA LEU A 72 -10.56 -2.81 8.67
C LEU A 72 -11.40 -3.82 7.88
N ASN A 73 -12.70 -3.55 7.72
CA ASN A 73 -13.58 -4.41 6.92
C ASN A 73 -13.11 -4.52 5.46
N ARG A 74 -12.67 -3.40 4.86
CA ARG A 74 -12.15 -3.40 3.48
C ARG A 74 -10.89 -4.26 3.34
N VAL A 75 -9.93 -4.16 4.27
CA VAL A 75 -8.71 -4.98 4.20
C VAL A 75 -8.99 -6.45 4.50
N ILE A 76 -9.94 -6.77 5.39
CA ILE A 76 -10.43 -8.14 5.59
C ILE A 76 -11.01 -8.69 4.28
N GLU A 77 -11.90 -7.95 3.62
CA GLU A 77 -12.44 -8.37 2.32
C GLU A 77 -11.33 -8.57 1.28
N MET A 78 -10.27 -7.74 1.29
CA MET A 78 -9.12 -7.90 0.41
C MET A 78 -8.37 -9.20 0.72
N ILE A 79 -8.15 -9.53 1.99
CA ILE A 79 -7.53 -10.81 2.40
C ILE A 79 -8.40 -12.00 1.97
N GLU A 80 -9.72 -11.90 2.11
CA GLU A 80 -10.63 -12.97 1.75
C GLU A 80 -10.67 -13.23 0.23
N LYS A 81 -10.72 -12.16 -0.56
CA LYS A 81 -10.83 -12.21 -2.04
C LYS A 81 -9.53 -12.64 -2.73
N ASN A 82 -8.38 -12.47 -2.08
CA ASN A 82 -7.09 -12.86 -2.65
C ASN A 82 -6.63 -14.21 -2.09
N ASN A 83 -6.21 -15.11 -2.99
CA ASN A 83 -5.81 -16.47 -2.65
C ASN A 83 -4.29 -16.62 -2.50
N GLU A 84 -3.50 -15.70 -3.04
CA GLU A 84 -2.04 -15.69 -2.96
C GLU A 84 -1.58 -14.24 -3.08
N SER A 85 -1.23 -13.60 -1.96
CA SER A 85 -0.86 -12.17 -1.96
C SER A 85 -0.16 -11.73 -0.68
N VAL A 86 0.60 -10.63 -0.79
CA VAL A 86 0.95 -9.80 0.36
C VAL A 86 -0.03 -8.63 0.41
N ILE A 87 -0.80 -8.52 1.48
CA ILE A 87 -1.71 -7.39 1.73
C ILE A 87 -1.04 -6.42 2.72
N VAL A 88 -1.02 -5.13 2.38
CA VAL A 88 -0.42 -4.09 3.20
C VAL A 88 -1.47 -3.01 3.48
N TRP A 89 -1.68 -2.69 4.75
CA TRP A 89 -2.53 -1.58 5.16
C TRP A 89 -1.67 -0.48 5.78
N ILE A 90 -1.56 0.64 5.08
CA ILE A 90 -0.86 1.83 5.56
C ILE A 90 -1.90 2.77 6.17
N ALA A 91 -1.74 3.14 7.44
CA ALA A 91 -2.62 4.11 8.11
C ALA A 91 -1.82 5.20 8.85
N LYS A 92 -2.44 6.35 9.18
CA LYS A 92 -1.78 7.37 10.02
C LYS A 92 -1.25 6.75 11.33
N SER A 93 -2.10 5.98 11.99
CA SER A 93 -1.79 5.25 13.20
C SER A 93 -2.88 4.20 13.45
N PHE A 94 -2.56 3.22 14.28
CA PHE A 94 -3.47 2.17 14.73
C PHE A 94 -3.70 2.31 16.24
N ASP A 95 -4.85 1.86 16.71
CA ASP A 95 -5.06 1.61 18.13
C ASP A 95 -5.12 0.12 18.42
N ASP A 96 -4.94 -0.21 19.70
CA ASP A 96 -4.93 -1.58 20.17
C ASP A 96 -6.25 -2.31 19.85
N GLU A 97 -7.40 -1.61 19.86
CA GLU A 97 -8.70 -2.20 19.50
C GLU A 97 -8.69 -2.74 18.07
N ILE A 98 -8.27 -1.93 17.09
CA ILE A 98 -8.20 -2.35 15.68
C ILE A 98 -7.18 -3.47 15.49
N LEU A 99 -6.00 -3.36 16.11
CA LEU A 99 -4.96 -4.39 15.98
C LEU A 99 -5.39 -5.72 16.59
N ASP A 100 -6.06 -5.70 17.74
CA ASP A 100 -6.54 -6.90 18.41
C ASP A 100 -7.72 -7.55 17.67
N GLU A 101 -8.61 -6.76 17.08
CA GLU A 101 -9.68 -7.26 16.21
C GLU A 101 -9.08 -7.99 15.00
N LEU A 102 -8.05 -7.41 14.38
CA LEU A 102 -7.36 -8.00 13.24
C LEU A 102 -6.59 -9.28 13.61
N LYS A 103 -5.90 -9.31 14.75
CA LYS A 103 -5.25 -10.54 15.27
C LYS A 103 -6.25 -11.67 15.50
N LYS A 104 -7.36 -11.38 16.18
CA LYS A 104 -8.44 -12.37 16.41
C LYS A 104 -9.04 -12.87 15.10
N TRP A 105 -9.15 -12.00 14.10
CA TRP A 105 -9.60 -12.42 12.78
C TRP A 105 -8.64 -13.42 12.15
N PHE A 106 -7.32 -13.17 12.16
CA PHE A 106 -6.33 -14.12 11.66
C PHE A 106 -6.30 -15.43 12.45
N GLU A 107 -6.45 -15.39 13.77
CA GLU A 107 -6.51 -16.61 14.60
C GLU A 107 -7.74 -17.49 14.28
N SER A 108 -8.85 -16.87 13.88
CA SER A 108 -10.09 -17.57 13.52
C SER A 108 -10.17 -17.99 12.04
N HIS A 109 -9.29 -17.47 11.19
CA HIS A 109 -9.30 -17.73 9.74
C HIS A 109 -7.91 -18.18 9.27
N GLN A 110 -7.75 -19.47 8.99
CA GLN A 110 -6.52 -20.01 8.39
C GLN A 110 -6.46 -19.65 6.89
N LYS A 111 -5.73 -18.59 6.57
CA LYS A 111 -5.40 -18.18 5.20
C LYS A 111 -3.92 -18.46 4.92
N GLU A 112 -3.62 -19.69 4.53
CA GLU A 112 -2.24 -20.22 4.35
C GLU A 112 -1.38 -19.50 3.29
N PHE A 113 -1.97 -18.60 2.49
CA PHE A 113 -1.27 -17.96 1.37
C PHE A 113 -1.45 -16.44 1.32
N VAL A 114 -1.72 -15.82 2.47
CA VAL A 114 -1.77 -14.35 2.57
C VAL A 114 -0.88 -13.84 3.69
N ASP A 115 0.20 -13.16 3.31
CA ASP A 115 0.96 -12.35 4.26
C ASP A 115 0.27 -11.00 4.46
N PHE A 116 0.31 -10.48 5.68
CA PHE A 116 -0.30 -9.21 6.01
C PHE A 116 0.64 -8.30 6.80
N TYR A 117 0.57 -7.00 6.49
CA TYR A 117 1.30 -5.94 7.18
C TYR A 117 0.37 -4.76 7.52
N ALA A 118 0.34 -4.34 8.79
CA ALA A 118 -0.16 -3.03 9.18
C ALA A 118 1.05 -2.09 9.38
N LEU A 119 1.10 -1.01 8.62
CA LEU A 119 2.17 -0.03 8.67
C LEU A 119 1.63 1.34 9.09
N SER A 120 2.17 1.94 10.14
CA SER A 120 1.86 3.32 10.52
C SER A 120 2.76 4.32 9.78
N LEU A 121 2.24 5.53 9.59
CA LEU A 121 3.00 6.65 9.04
C LEU A 121 3.79 7.35 10.14
N HIS A 122 4.94 7.93 9.79
CA HIS A 122 5.63 8.89 10.64
C HIS A 122 4.67 10.01 11.07
N GLU A 123 4.77 10.48 12.32
CA GLU A 123 3.79 11.41 12.93
C GLU A 123 3.60 12.71 12.12
N ASP A 124 4.69 13.24 11.57
CA ASP A 124 4.72 14.47 10.76
C ASP A 124 4.21 14.30 9.32
N THR A 125 3.97 13.06 8.86
CA THR A 125 3.61 12.78 7.47
C THR A 125 2.38 13.58 7.03
N ILE A 126 1.38 13.69 7.91
CA ILE A 126 0.13 14.38 7.58
C ILE A 126 0.35 15.88 7.39
N ALA A 127 1.19 16.49 8.23
CA ALA A 127 1.52 17.91 8.13
C ALA A 127 2.33 18.19 6.84
N VAL A 128 3.28 17.31 6.49
CA VAL A 128 4.03 17.43 5.24
C VAL A 128 3.11 17.26 4.03
N LEU A 129 2.20 16.29 4.03
CA LEU A 129 1.22 16.10 2.96
C LEU A 129 0.26 17.29 2.83
N GLU A 130 -0.14 17.94 3.93
CA GLU A 130 -0.91 19.18 3.91
C GLU A 130 -0.13 20.30 3.21
N LYS A 131 1.11 20.53 3.64
CA LYS A 131 2.00 21.53 3.04
C LYS A 131 2.17 21.29 1.53
N LEU A 132 2.39 20.04 1.11
CA LEU A 132 2.53 19.69 -0.31
C LEU A 132 1.22 19.94 -1.09
N ASN A 133 0.07 19.60 -0.51
CA ASN A 133 -1.24 19.76 -1.16
C ASN A 133 -1.64 21.24 -1.39
N GLU A 134 -1.03 22.17 -0.66
CA GLU A 134 -1.20 23.62 -0.87
C GLU A 134 -0.30 24.19 -1.97
N MET A 135 0.71 23.44 -2.41
CA MET A 135 1.65 23.87 -3.45
C MET A 135 1.06 23.78 -4.86
N TYR A 136 1.67 24.52 -5.78
CA TYR A 136 1.44 24.31 -7.21
C TYR A 136 1.94 22.92 -7.64
N ARG A 137 1.23 22.27 -8.56
CA ARG A 137 1.46 20.86 -8.94
C ARG A 137 2.89 20.54 -9.35
N LEU A 138 3.57 21.44 -10.06
CA LEU A 138 4.97 21.24 -10.48
C LEU A 138 5.96 21.35 -9.32
N ASP A 139 5.60 22.07 -8.26
CA ASP A 139 6.46 22.25 -7.10
C ASP A 139 6.31 21.12 -6.08
N ILE A 140 5.18 20.41 -6.11
CA ILE A 140 4.96 19.19 -5.30
C ILE A 140 6.11 18.19 -5.52
N TYR A 141 6.40 17.84 -6.77
CA TYR A 141 7.44 16.85 -7.11
C TYR A 141 8.83 17.30 -6.67
N LYS A 142 9.14 18.59 -6.79
CA LYS A 142 10.42 19.16 -6.33
C LYS A 142 10.56 19.09 -4.82
N ASN A 143 9.45 19.03 -4.08
CA ASN A 143 9.41 19.03 -2.62
C ASN A 143 9.12 17.65 -2.02
N PHE A 144 9.12 16.57 -2.82
CA PHE A 144 9.00 15.20 -2.31
C PHE A 144 10.14 14.79 -1.36
N TYR A 145 11.28 15.47 -1.37
CA TYR A 145 12.34 15.24 -0.40
C TYR A 145 11.85 15.42 1.06
N LEU A 146 10.86 16.29 1.30
CA LEU A 146 10.30 16.51 2.64
C LEU A 146 9.69 15.24 3.25
N LEU A 147 9.08 14.38 2.42
CA LEU A 147 8.57 13.08 2.88
C LEU A 147 9.70 12.06 3.06
N ARG A 148 10.79 12.18 2.30
CA ARG A 148 11.95 11.29 2.37
C ARG A 148 12.79 11.53 3.63
N GLU A 149 12.81 12.77 4.11
CA GLU A 149 13.50 13.16 5.35
C GLU A 149 12.83 12.57 6.60
N LEU A 150 11.54 12.18 6.51
CA LEU A 150 10.85 11.41 7.54
C LEU A 150 11.33 9.96 7.46
N ASN A 151 12.40 9.62 8.17
CA ASN A 151 13.00 8.29 8.14
C ASN A 151 13.07 7.67 9.56
N PRO A 152 12.36 6.55 9.82
CA PRO A 152 11.51 5.80 8.90
C PRO A 152 10.18 6.52 8.60
N LEU A 153 9.74 6.46 7.34
CA LEU A 153 8.41 6.97 6.93
C LEU A 153 7.29 6.00 7.33
N LEU A 154 7.59 4.70 7.24
CA LEU A 154 6.67 3.60 7.50
C LEU A 154 7.20 2.77 8.65
N ASN A 155 6.36 2.51 9.65
CA ASN A 155 6.70 1.67 10.80
C ASN A 155 5.77 0.46 10.84
N ALA A 156 6.32 -0.73 11.06
CA ALA A 156 5.51 -1.94 11.17
C ALA A 156 4.85 -2.04 12.55
N GLU A 157 3.52 -2.09 12.57
CA GLU A 157 2.71 -2.23 13.78
C GLU A 157 2.25 -3.67 14.00
N LEU A 158 1.93 -4.37 12.91
CA LEU A 158 1.55 -5.77 12.92
C LEU A 158 2.07 -6.45 11.65
N VAL A 159 2.64 -7.64 11.81
CA VAL A 159 3.03 -8.50 10.70
C VAL A 159 2.47 -9.89 10.97
N ASN A 160 1.78 -10.45 9.98
CA ASN A 160 1.29 -11.82 10.02
C ASN A 160 1.76 -12.55 8.75
N HIS A 161 2.74 -13.43 8.90
CA HIS A 161 3.24 -14.26 7.81
C HIS A 161 2.50 -15.59 7.79
N GLN A 162 1.93 -15.92 6.65
CA GLN A 162 1.26 -17.21 6.42
C GLN A 162 1.90 -17.95 5.24
N ILE A 163 2.48 -17.21 4.28
CA ILE A 163 3.16 -17.78 3.14
C ILE A 163 4.52 -18.32 3.57
N HIS A 164 4.81 -19.58 3.25
CA HIS A 164 6.12 -20.16 3.51
C HIS A 164 7.24 -19.37 2.79
N PRO A 165 8.40 -19.09 3.41
CA PRO A 165 9.45 -18.25 2.81
C PRO A 165 10.01 -18.73 1.46
N SER A 166 9.92 -20.04 1.17
CA SER A 166 10.34 -20.64 -0.10
C SER A 166 9.23 -20.69 -1.16
N HIS A 167 8.02 -20.25 -0.82
CA HIS A 167 6.90 -20.24 -1.75
C HIS A 167 7.20 -19.29 -2.91
N CYS A 168 6.86 -19.72 -4.13
CA CYS A 168 7.09 -18.96 -5.33
C CYS A 168 5.81 -18.95 -6.16
N GLY A 169 5.16 -17.79 -6.20
CA GLY A 169 3.98 -17.54 -7.00
C GLY A 169 4.27 -17.51 -8.51
N GLN A 170 3.21 -17.22 -9.26
CA GLN A 170 3.20 -17.33 -10.73
C GLN A 170 3.18 -15.96 -11.45
N ILE A 171 3.30 -14.85 -10.73
CA ILE A 171 3.23 -13.52 -11.37
C ILE A 171 4.45 -13.29 -12.27
N ASN A 172 4.17 -12.83 -13.49
CA ASN A 172 5.20 -12.32 -14.39
C ASN A 172 5.74 -11.00 -13.84
N THR A 173 7.02 -10.99 -13.49
CA THR A 173 7.73 -9.81 -12.99
C THR A 173 8.27 -8.92 -14.10
N ASN A 174 8.13 -9.31 -15.37
CA ASN A 174 8.47 -8.42 -16.47
C ASN A 174 7.41 -7.30 -16.57
N PRO A 175 7.82 -6.03 -16.73
CA PRO A 175 6.87 -4.95 -16.96
C PRO A 175 6.04 -5.28 -18.20
N SER A 176 4.72 -5.07 -18.11
CA SER A 176 3.84 -5.19 -19.28
C SER A 176 4.29 -4.20 -20.34
N LEU A 177 4.33 -4.65 -21.60
CA LEU A 177 4.52 -3.73 -22.72
C LEU A 177 3.40 -2.68 -22.71
N PRO A 178 3.68 -1.42 -23.06
CA PRO A 178 2.65 -0.40 -23.20
C PRO A 178 1.54 -0.89 -24.14
N ASP A 179 0.30 -0.91 -23.66
CA ASP A 179 -0.86 -1.29 -24.45
C ASP A 179 -1.52 -0.03 -24.98
N PHE A 180 -1.20 0.32 -26.24
CA PHE A 180 -1.70 1.56 -26.85
C PHE A 180 -3.23 1.58 -27.10
N GLU A 181 -3.94 0.50 -26.80
CA GLU A 181 -5.42 0.48 -26.78
C GLU A 181 -5.99 0.84 -25.40
N ARG A 182 -5.17 0.80 -24.33
CA ARG A 182 -5.58 1.22 -22.98
C ARG A 182 -5.44 2.71 -22.81
N THR A 183 -6.52 3.37 -22.39
CA THR A 183 -6.52 4.80 -22.07
C THR A 183 -5.54 5.18 -20.96
N GLU A 184 -5.15 4.23 -20.11
CA GLU A 184 -4.18 4.42 -19.02
C GLU A 184 -2.73 4.51 -19.54
N ASP A 185 -2.43 3.84 -20.66
CA ASP A 185 -1.09 3.76 -21.26
C ASP A 185 -0.88 4.81 -22.37
N VAL A 186 -1.96 5.47 -22.82
CA VAL A 186 -1.93 6.51 -23.86
C VAL A 186 -2.29 7.86 -23.26
N LYS A 187 -1.32 8.80 -23.21
CA LYS A 187 -1.63 10.22 -23.02
C LYS A 187 -2.38 10.73 -24.26
N ARG A 188 -3.69 10.97 -24.12
CA ARG A 188 -4.46 11.81 -25.05
C ARG A 188 -4.59 13.22 -24.51
#